data_AF-A0A7S6W0I8-F1
#
_entry.id   AF-A0A7S6W0I8-F1
#
_cell.length_a   1.000
_cell.length_b   1.000
_cell.length_c   1.000
_cell.angle_alpha   90.00
_cell.angle_beta   90.00
_cell.angle_gamma   90.00
#
_symmetry.space_group_name_H-M   'P 1'
#
loop_
_entity.id
_entity.type
_entity.pdbx_description
1 polymer ?
#
loop_
_entity_poly.entity_id
_entity_poly.type
_entity_poly.pdbx_seq_one_letter_code
_entity_poly.pdbx_strand_id
1 'polypeptide(L)'
;MSTVDLIDEDDNESGIAAKAANVLRDRFIAAAQRGTVLYVENDNLMSKTPNGVPILVKHLDGRNPDLAYRLAGRRTFKIKKRKINSN
;
A
#
# COMPACT_ATOMS: atom_id res chain seq x y z
N MET A 1 -4.29 -22.01 -30.43
CA MET A 1 -4.70 -20.81 -29.67
C MET A 1 -3.48 -19.98 -29.39
N SER A 2 -3.34 -18.83 -30.05
CA SER A 2 -2.24 -17.89 -29.83
C SER A 2 -2.57 -17.05 -28.60
N THR A 3 -1.82 -17.22 -27.52
CA THR A 3 -1.77 -16.26 -26.41
C THR A 3 -1.01 -15.04 -26.90
N VAL A 4 -1.73 -14.20 -27.64
CA VAL A 4 -1.33 -12.82 -27.83
C VAL A 4 -1.61 -12.16 -26.50
N ASP A 5 -0.65 -12.26 -25.58
CA ASP A 5 -0.53 -11.27 -24.50
C ASP A 5 -0.28 -9.96 -25.23
N LEU A 6 -1.38 -9.29 -25.59
CA LEU A 6 -1.38 -7.89 -25.98
C LEU A 6 -0.75 -7.19 -24.78
N ILE A 7 0.56 -6.93 -24.89
CA ILE A 7 1.22 -5.90 -24.13
C ILE A 7 0.43 -4.67 -24.53
N ASP A 8 -0.51 -4.32 -23.65
CA ASP A 8 -1.26 -3.09 -23.70
C ASP A 8 -0.19 -2.00 -23.64
N GLU A 9 0.31 -1.54 -24.78
CA GLU A 9 1.20 -0.37 -24.94
C GLU A 9 0.45 0.93 -24.56
N ASP A 10 -0.60 0.81 -23.76
CA ASP A 10 -1.22 1.92 -23.07
C ASP A 10 -0.40 2.15 -21.79
N ASP A 11 0.67 2.95 -21.93
CA ASP A 11 1.45 3.56 -20.83
C ASP A 11 0.60 4.46 -19.91
N ASN A 12 -0.73 4.37 -20.02
CA ASN A 12 -1.69 4.91 -19.09
C ASN A 12 -1.41 4.41 -17.67
N GLU A 13 -0.71 5.26 -16.94
CA GLU A 13 -0.32 5.08 -15.54
C GLU A 13 -1.49 4.65 -14.66
N SER A 14 -2.70 5.13 -14.94
CA SER A 14 -3.92 4.76 -14.22
C SER A 14 -4.28 3.28 -14.43
N GLY A 15 -4.19 2.80 -15.67
CA GLY A 15 -4.42 1.39 -16.01
C GLY A 15 -3.37 0.47 -15.38
N ILE A 16 -2.10 0.87 -15.43
CA ILE A 16 -0.99 0.15 -14.79
C ILE A 16 -1.18 0.09 -13.27
N ALA A 17 -1.52 1.20 -12.63
CA ALA A 17 -1.77 1.27 -11.19
C ALA A 17 -2.94 0.36 -10.78
N ALA A 18 -4.03 0.35 -11.55
CA ALA A 18 -5.17 -0.52 -11.30
C ALA A 18 -4.80 -2.01 -11.43
N LYS A 19 -4.08 -2.39 -12.50
CA LYS A 19 -3.60 -3.77 -12.71
C LYS A 19 -2.67 -4.19 -11.56
N ALA A 20 -1.70 -3.35 -11.19
CA ALA A 20 -0.79 -3.61 -10.07
C ALA A 20 -1.53 -3.76 -8.73
N ALA A 21 -2.50 -2.90 -8.45
CA ALA A 21 -3.31 -2.99 -7.23
C ALA A 21 -4.07 -4.30 -7.13
N ASN A 22 -4.65 -4.77 -8.24
CA ASN A 22 -5.33 -6.08 -8.28
C ASN A 22 -4.36 -7.23 -7.99
N VAL A 23 -3.19 -7.25 -8.64
CA VAL A 23 -2.17 -8.28 -8.40
C VAL A 23 -1.71 -8.29 -6.95
N LEU A 24 -1.45 -7.13 -6.36
CA LEU A 24 -1.04 -7.03 -4.96
C LEU A 24 -2.12 -7.52 -4.01
N ARG A 25 -3.39 -7.19 -4.26
CA ARG A 25 -4.53 -7.66 -3.47
C ARG A 25 -4.63 -9.17 -3.51
N ASP A 26 -4.59 -9.77 -4.69
CA ASP A 26 -4.78 -11.21 -4.86
C ASP A 26 -3.62 -11.99 -4.22
N ARG A 27 -2.39 -11.48 -4.35
CA ARG A 27 -1.21 -12.04 -3.67
C ARG A 27 -1.31 -11.93 -2.15
N PHE A 28 -1.78 -10.79 -1.64
CA PHE A 28 -2.00 -10.60 -0.21
C PHE A 28 -3.04 -11.58 0.34
N ILE A 29 -4.17 -11.76 -0.35
CA ILE A 29 -5.21 -12.73 0.04
C ILE A 29 -4.64 -14.15 0.08
N ALA A 30 -3.90 -14.54 -0.96
CA ALA A 30 -3.28 -15.86 -1.02
C ALA A 30 -2.26 -16.07 0.11
N ALA A 31 -1.48 -15.05 0.47
CA ALA A 31 -0.55 -15.10 1.60
C ALA A 31 -1.30 -15.20 2.95
N ALA A 32 -2.36 -14.41 3.14
CA ALA A 32 -3.17 -14.38 4.36
C ALA A 32 -3.91 -15.71 4.63
N GLN A 33 -4.19 -16.49 3.58
CA GLN A 33 -4.76 -17.84 3.72
C GLN A 33 -3.71 -18.87 4.14
N ARG A 34 -2.43 -18.65 3.82
CA ARG A 34 -1.35 -19.63 4.02
C ARG A 34 -0.53 -19.37 5.28
N GLY A 35 -0.50 -18.14 5.78
CA GLY A 35 0.29 -17.79 6.94
C GLY A 35 -0.08 -16.43 7.53
N THR A 36 0.67 -16.04 8.54
CA THR A 36 0.49 -14.76 9.22
C THR A 36 0.93 -13.62 8.33
N VAL A 37 0.08 -12.61 8.18
CA VAL A 37 0.39 -11.39 7.42
C VAL A 37 0.30 -10.16 8.30
N LEU A 38 1.10 -9.16 7.97
CA LEU A 38 1.01 -7.82 8.53
C LEU A 38 0.32 -6.88 7.56
N TYR A 39 -0.55 -6.02 8.06
CA TYR A 39 -1.22 -5.00 7.26
C TYR A 39 -1.53 -3.77 8.11
N VAL A 40 -1.90 -2.67 7.46
CA VAL A 40 -2.25 -1.42 8.14
C VAL A 40 -3.74 -1.16 8.01
N GLU A 41 -4.39 -0.87 9.14
CA GLU A 41 -5.80 -0.50 9.22
C GLU A 41 -5.97 0.63 10.25
N ASN A 42 -6.60 1.74 9.85
CA ASN A 42 -6.83 2.89 10.74
C ASN A 42 -5.60 3.32 11.54
N ASP A 43 -4.47 3.41 10.86
CA ASP A 43 -3.18 3.81 11.43
C ASP A 43 -2.61 2.82 12.45
N ASN A 44 -3.10 1.59 12.43
CA ASN A 44 -2.61 0.51 13.25
C ASN A 44 -1.94 -0.53 12.37
N LEU A 45 -0.73 -0.94 12.76
CA LEU A 45 -0.13 -2.15 12.25
C LEU A 45 -0.83 -3.34 12.90
N MET A 46 -1.46 -4.16 12.08
CA MET A 46 -2.22 -5.34 12.45
C MET A 46 -1.47 -6.60 12.02
N SER A 47 -1.62 -7.67 12.79
CA SER A 47 -1.19 -9.03 12.43
C SER A 47 -2.42 -9.92 12.32
N LYS A 48 -2.50 -10.73 11.27
CA LYS A 48 -3.60 -11.67 11.08
C LYS A 48 -3.05 -13.04 10.73
N THR A 49 -3.38 -14.03 11.55
CA THR A 49 -3.14 -15.44 11.27
C THR A 49 -4.29 -16.00 10.41
N PRO A 50 -4.08 -17.09 9.66
CA PRO A 50 -5.15 -17.76 8.95
C PRO A 50 -6.28 -18.14 9.91
N ASN A 51 -7.53 -17.78 9.57
CA ASN A 51 -8.74 -18.00 10.38
C ASN A 51 -8.73 -17.38 11.79
N GLY A 52 -7.69 -16.63 12.15
CA GLY A 52 -7.60 -15.94 13.43
C GLY A 52 -8.20 -14.56 13.39
N VAL A 53 -8.54 -14.05 14.58
CA VAL A 53 -8.92 -12.66 14.75
C VAL A 53 -7.67 -11.78 14.59
N PRO A 54 -7.73 -10.69 13.81
CA PRO A 54 -6.62 -9.76 13.72
C PRO A 54 -6.23 -9.18 15.09
N ILE A 55 -4.94 -9.07 15.33
CA ILE A 55 -4.38 -8.48 16.55
C ILE A 55 -3.65 -7.18 16.24
N LEU A 56 -3.80 -6.21 17.13
CA LEU A 56 -3.04 -4.97 17.08
C LEU A 56 -1.57 -5.26 17.46
N VAL A 57 -0.65 -4.95 16.55
CA VAL A 57 0.79 -5.06 16.81
C VAL A 57 1.32 -3.74 17.34
N LYS A 58 0.95 -2.64 16.68
CA LYS A 58 1.49 -1.32 17.00
C LYS A 58 0.61 -0.20 16.46
N HIS A 59 0.36 0.82 17.28
CA HIS A 59 -0.15 2.10 16.80
C HIS A 59 0.93 2.82 15.99
N LEU A 60 0.63 3.20 14.75
CA LEU A 60 1.51 4.01 13.92
C LEU A 60 1.32 5.49 14.28
N ASP A 61 1.54 5.80 15.55
CA ASP A 61 1.46 7.14 16.11
C ASP A 61 2.55 8.04 15.51
N GLY A 62 2.26 9.34 15.43
CA GLY A 62 3.14 10.34 14.81
C GLY A 62 2.72 10.75 13.41
N ARG A 63 1.67 10.14 12.85
CA ARG A 63 0.91 10.80 11.79
C ARG A 63 0.12 11.94 12.39
N ASN A 64 0.28 13.13 11.82
CA ASN A 64 -0.59 14.25 12.10
C ASN A 64 -1.81 14.10 11.17
N PRO A 65 -2.99 13.69 11.68
CA PRO A 65 -4.17 13.43 10.84
C PRO A 65 -4.63 14.69 10.09
N ASP A 66 -4.49 15.87 10.69
CA ASP A 66 -4.72 17.15 10.01
C ASP A 66 -3.75 17.35 8.84
N LEU A 67 -2.48 17.02 9.03
CA LEU A 67 -1.47 17.12 7.98
C LEU A 67 -1.71 16.09 6.88
N ALA A 68 -2.07 14.85 7.24
CA ALA A 68 -2.39 13.78 6.31
C ALA A 68 -3.65 14.12 5.48
N TYR A 69 -4.69 14.67 6.11
CA TYR A 69 -5.89 15.16 5.43
C TYR A 69 -5.59 16.30 4.47
N ARG A 70 -4.82 17.31 4.94
CA ARG A 70 -4.37 18.43 4.10
C ARG A 70 -3.47 17.99 2.94
N LEU A 71 -2.72 16.90 3.12
CA LEU A 71 -1.90 16.31 2.08
C LEU A 71 -2.76 15.51 1.11
N ALA A 72 -3.65 14.64 1.56
CA ALA A 72 -4.50 13.79 0.71
C ALA A 72 -5.34 14.59 -0.31
N GLY A 73 -5.74 15.82 0.02
CA GLY A 73 -6.45 16.72 -0.91
C GLY A 73 -5.57 17.42 -1.96
N ARG A 74 -4.24 17.38 -1.86
CA ARG A 74 -3.32 18.02 -2.82
C ARG A 74 -2.90 17.01 -3.88
N ARG A 75 -3.08 17.36 -5.16
CA ARG A 75 -2.71 16.48 -6.30
C ARG A 75 -1.22 16.47 -6.64
N THR A 76 -0.46 17.46 -6.17
CA THR A 76 0.97 17.61 -6.50
C THR A 76 1.75 17.98 -5.24
N PHE A 77 2.84 17.26 -4.98
CA PHE A 77 3.72 17.51 -3.83
C PHE A 77 5.13 17.79 -4.30
N LYS A 78 5.77 18.81 -3.71
CA LYS A 78 7.19 19.09 -3.93
C LYS A 78 8.00 18.53 -2.77
N ILE A 79 8.66 17.41 -2.99
CA ILE A 79 9.63 16.87 -2.03
C ILE A 79 10.94 17.66 -2.19
N LYS A 80 11.35 18.37 -1.13
CA LYS A 80 12.66 19.03 -1.09
C LYS A 80 13.65 18.13 -0.36
N LYS A 81 14.83 17.91 -0.97
CA LYS A 81 15.95 17.21 -0.34
C LYS A 81 16.34 17.94 0.95
N ARG A 82 16.18 17.29 2.11
CA ARG A 82 16.70 17.81 3.37
C ARG A 82 18.21 17.61 3.40
N LYS A 83 18.95 18.64 3.82
CA LYS A 83 20.34 18.47 4.26
C LYS A 83 20.27 17.81 5.63
N ILE A 84 20.76 16.58 5.72
CA ILE A 84 20.93 15.90 7.00
C ILE A 84 22.25 16.43 7.54
N ASN A 85 22.21 17.17 8.65
CA ASN A 85 23.44 17.50 9.36
C ASN A 85 23.87 16.24 10.10
N SER A 86 25.03 15.72 9.73
CA SER A 86 25.71 14.67 10.47
C SER A 86 26.22 15.27 11.78
N ASN A 87 25.74 14.77 12.91
CA ASN A 87 26.43 14.90 14.20
C ASN A 87 27.35 13.70 14.39
#